data_AF-A0AA38U984-F1
#
_entry.id   AF-A0AA38U984-F1
#
_cell.length_a   1.000
_cell.length_b   1.000
_cell.length_c   1.000
_cell.angle_alpha   90.00
_cell.angle_beta   90.00
_cell.angle_gamma   90.00
#
_symmetry.space_group_name_H-M   'P 1'
#
loop_
_entity.id
_entity.type
_entity.pdbx_description
1 polymer ?
#
loop_
_entity_poly.entity_id
_entity_poly.type
_entity_poly.pdbx_seq_one_letter_code
_entity_poly.pdbx_strand_id
1 'polypeptide(L)' 'MQTGHALRQMFAMILLFCNPQSPGNLWNRFRDSICDDLEHRLRLIGRTDISITDVYDYGLY' A
#
# COMPACT_ATOMS: atom_id res chain seq x y z
N MET A 1 -9.13 -7.68 -12.65
CA MET A 1 -8.38 -6.50 -12.18
C MET A 1 -7.59 -6.95 -10.97
N GLN A 2 -6.25 -6.86 -11.00
CA GLN A 2 -5.39 -7.44 -9.97
C GLN A 2 -5.47 -6.57 -8.71
N THR A 3 -6.19 -7.04 -7.69
CA THR A 3 -6.50 -6.31 -6.45
C THR A 3 -5.24 -5.89 -5.72
N GLY A 4 -5.11 -4.60 -5.35
CA GLY A 4 -3.97 -4.07 -4.57
C GLY A 4 -3.66 -4.86 -3.30
N HIS A 5 -4.63 -5.60 -2.76
CA HIS A 5 -4.45 -6.59 -1.70
C HIS A 5 -3.38 -7.65 -2.00
N ALA A 6 -3.39 -8.25 -3.19
CA ALA A 6 -2.44 -9.30 -3.57
C ALA A 6 -1.02 -8.73 -3.73
N LEU A 7 -0.91 -7.53 -4.30
CA LEU A 7 0.36 -6.79 -4.39
C LEU A 7 0.92 -6.45 -3.01
N ARG A 8 0.07 -6.04 -2.07
CA ARG A 8 0.46 -5.80 -0.68
C ARG A 8 0.99 -7.05 0.00
N GLN A 9 0.33 -8.19 -0.19
CA GLN A 9 0.78 -9.48 0.35
C GLN A 9 2.13 -9.89 -0.25
N MET A 10 2.30 -9.76 -1.57
CA MET A 10 3.60 -10.00 -2.22
C MET A 10 4.69 -9.08 -1.69
N PHE A 11 4.40 -7.79 -1.57
CA PHE A 11 5.35 -6.82 -1.05
C PHE A 11 5.78 -7.16 0.38
N ALA A 12 4.82 -7.51 1.26
CA ALA A 12 5.13 -7.98 2.61
C ALA A 12 5.98 -9.26 2.60
N MET A 13 5.69 -10.23 1.71
CA MET A 13 6.52 -11.42 1.53
C MET A 13 7.95 -11.07 1.09
N ILE A 14 8.11 -10.15 0.13
CA ILE A 14 9.44 -9.73 -0.33
C ILE A 14 10.22 -9.09 0.82
N LEU A 15 9.58 -8.20 1.60
CA LEU A 15 10.19 -7.59 2.77
C LEU A 15 10.61 -8.62 3.82
N LEU A 16 9.75 -9.59 4.11
CA LEU A 16 9.97 -10.59 5.18
C LEU A 16 10.99 -11.67 4.78
N PHE A 17 10.95 -12.14 3.53
CA PHE A 17 11.70 -13.33 3.11
C PHE A 17 12.87 -13.02 2.18
N CYS A 18 12.82 -11.91 1.44
CA CYS A 18 13.78 -11.62 0.39
C CYS A 18 14.81 -10.54 0.78
N ASN A 19 14.61 -9.88 1.94
CA ASN A 19 15.44 -8.80 2.48
C ASN A 19 16.00 -7.88 1.38
N PRO A 20 15.12 -7.21 0.61
CA PRO A 20 15.54 -6.45 -0.56
C PRO A 20 16.56 -5.38 -0.14
N GLN A 21 17.60 -5.16 -0.96
CA GLN A 21 18.62 -4.15 -0.65
C GLN A 21 18.05 -2.74 -0.47
N SER A 22 16.93 -2.44 -1.15
CA SER A 22 16.31 -1.11 -1.12
C SER A 22 14.78 -1.20 -1.06
N PRO A 23 14.19 -1.55 0.11
CA PRO A 23 12.74 -1.68 0.27
C PRO A 23 12.01 -0.37 0.00
N GLY A 24 12.60 0.78 0.34
CA GLY A 24 12.02 2.10 0.10
C GLY A 24 11.88 2.45 -1.39
N ASN A 25 12.83 2.02 -2.23
CA ASN A 25 12.72 2.23 -3.68
C ASN A 25 11.65 1.34 -4.29
N LEU A 26 11.53 0.10 -3.81
CA LEU A 26 10.47 -0.83 -4.21
C LEU A 26 9.10 -0.27 -3.81
N TRP A 27 8.98 0.22 -2.57
CA TRP A 27 7.79 0.91 -2.09
C TRP A 27 7.43 2.10 -2.99
N ASN A 28 8.34 3.04 -3.22
CA ASN A 28 8.06 4.22 -4.04
C ASN A 28 7.63 3.89 -5.48
N ARG A 29 8.13 2.79 -6.05
CA ARG A 29 7.71 2.34 -7.38
C ARG A 29 6.32 1.72 -7.42
N PHE A 30 5.96 0.95 -6.40
CA PHE A 30 4.75 0.11 -6.42
C PHE A 30 3.65 0.57 -5.44
N ARG A 31 3.90 1.59 -4.61
CA ARG A 31 2.98 2.10 -3.58
C ARG A 31 1.61 2.45 -4.15
N ASP A 32 1.57 2.99 -5.37
CA ASP A 32 0.34 3.35 -6.07
C ASP A 32 -0.53 2.11 -6.32
N SER A 33 0.03 1.08 -6.96
CA SER A 33 -0.66 -0.18 -7.21
C SER A 33 -0.94 -1.01 -5.95
N ILE A 34 -0.10 -0.89 -4.92
CA ILE A 34 -0.34 -1.53 -3.61
C ILE A 34 -1.53 -0.87 -2.88
N CYS A 35 -1.70 0.44 -3.06
CA CYS A 35 -2.72 1.24 -2.40
C CYS A 35 -3.97 1.50 -3.24
N ASP A 36 -4.02 1.06 -4.50
CA ASP A 36 -5.14 1.22 -5.42
C ASP A 36 -6.51 0.87 -4.79
N ASP A 37 -6.57 -0.25 -4.08
CA ASP A 37 -7.79 -0.71 -3.38
C ASP A 37 -7.91 -0.14 -1.94
N LEU A 38 -6.82 0.42 -1.41
CA LEU A 38 -6.76 0.92 -0.03
C LEU A 38 -7.58 2.20 0.14
N GLU A 39 -7.53 3.12 -0.83
CA GLU A 39 -8.36 4.33 -0.83
C GLU A 39 -9.85 3.97 -0.74
N HIS A 40 -10.30 3.02 -1.57
CA HIS A 40 -11.69 2.59 -1.57
C HIS A 40 -12.09 1.97 -0.22
N ARG A 41 -11.23 1.13 0.37
CA ARG A 41 -11.47 0.55 1.70
C ARG A 41 -11.49 1.59 2.81
N LEU A 42 -10.61 2.59 2.77
CA LEU A 42 -10.58 3.70 3.74
C LEU A 42 -11.87 4.53 3.68
N ARG A 43 -12.41 4.76 2.48
CA ARG A 43 -13.72 5.43 2.33
C ARG A 43 -14.87 4.60 2.89
N LEU A 44 -14.84 3.28 2.67
CA LEU A 44 -15.87 2.36 3.19
C LEU A 44 -15.92 2.31 4.73
N ILE A 45 -14.79 2.53 5.40
CA ILE A 45 -14.74 2.61 6.88
C ILE A 45 -15.03 4.03 7.41
N GLY A 46 -15.44 4.97 6.56
CA GLY A 46 -15.90 6.31 6.95
C GLY A 46 -14.82 7.39 7.00
N ARG A 47 -13.61 7.14 6.45
CA ARG A 47 -12.63 8.21 6.22
C ARG A 47 -12.99 8.93 4.92
N THR A 48 -13.54 10.13 5.02
CA THR A 48 -13.97 10.95 3.87
C THR A 48 -12.91 11.93 3.37
N ASP A 49 -11.97 12.33 4.25
CA ASP A 49 -10.82 13.18 3.93
C ASP A 49 -9.55 12.33 3.99
N ILE A 50 -9.31 11.54 2.94
CA ILE A 50 -8.09 10.73 2.84
C ILE A 50 -7.24 11.39 1.77
N SER A 51 -6.13 12.01 2.15
CA SER A 51 -5.16 12.44 1.15
C SER A 51 -4.38 11.22 0.65
N ILE A 52 -3.83 11.32 -0.55
CA ILE A 52 -2.97 10.27 -1.14
C ILE A 52 -1.79 9.94 -0.19
N THR A 53 -1.35 10.94 0.58
CA THR A 53 -0.34 10.78 1.65
C THR A 53 -0.84 9.90 2.79
N ASP A 54 -2.07 10.08 3.28
CA ASP A 54 -2.69 9.20 4.29
C ASP A 54 -2.84 7.77 3.76
N VAL A 55 -3.16 7.61 2.47
CA VAL A 55 -3.24 6.29 1.85
C VAL A 55 -1.88 5.59 1.88
N TYR A 56 -0.80 6.27 1.51
CA TYR A 56 0.55 5.69 1.57
C TYR A 56 1.03 5.42 3.00
N ASP A 57 0.50 6.14 3.98
CA ASP A 57 0.78 5.93 5.39
C ASP A 57 -0.14 4.85 6.03
N TYR A 58 -1.16 4.36 5.32
CA TYR A 58 -2.24 3.53 5.88
C TYR A 58 -3.07 4.24 6.96
N GLY A 59 -3.00 5.57 7.05
CA GLY A 59 -3.67 6.37 8.08
C GLY A 59 -3.18 6.06 9.50
N LEU A 60 -1.90 5.72 9.64
CA LEU A 60 -1.24 5.45 10.92
C LEU A 60 -0.72 6.72 11.61
N TYR A 61 -0.55 7.82 10.88
CA TYR A 61 -0.18 9.16 11.34
C TYR A 61 -1.27 10.20 11.13
#